data_AF-A0A917SMU0-F1
#
_entry.id   AF-A0A917SMU0-F1
#
_cell.length_a   1.000
_cell.length_b   1.000
_cell.length_c   1.000
_cell.angle_alpha   90.00
_cell.angle_beta   90.00
_cell.angle_gamma   90.00
#
_symmetry.space_group_name_H-M   'P 1'
#
loop_
_entity.id
_entity.type
_entity.pdbx_description
1 polymer ?
#
loop_
_entity_poly.entity_id
_entity_poly.type
_entity_poly.pdbx_seq_one_letter_code
_entity_poly.pdbx_strand_id
1 'polypeptide(L)'
;MPVMLRDTAASRSSLRYLAGAAAQQSWVALGGFTSVNRSVPSTADPDPVARTVTRQLTEATVVRFGAGDSMPAAVQRAWWAAMLELVRAPGSVPAVLLRMTEVAAAAH
;
A
#
# COMPACT_ATOMS: atom_id res chain seq x y z
N MET A 1 10.13 -3.20 1.86
CA MET A 1 11.13 -2.17 1.51
C MET A 1 12.40 -2.39 2.31
N PRO A 2 13.58 -2.39 1.68
CA PRO A 2 14.82 -2.48 2.42
C PRO A 2 15.10 -1.17 3.17
N VAL A 3 15.63 -1.26 4.39
CA VAL A 3 15.94 -0.10 5.26
C VAL A 3 17.42 -0.13 5.60
N MET A 4 18.10 1.02 5.52
CA MET A 4 19.49 1.14 5.96
C MET A 4 19.53 1.40 7.47
N LEU A 5 20.07 0.48 8.26
CA LEU A 5 20.26 0.68 9.70
C LEU A 5 21.60 1.35 10.03
N ARG A 6 22.63 1.13 9.20
CA ARG A 6 23.96 1.73 9.34
C ARG A 6 24.44 2.26 8.00
N ASP A 7 24.89 3.51 7.98
CA ASP A 7 25.34 4.15 6.75
C ASP A 7 26.83 3.85 6.47
N THR A 8 27.06 2.83 5.64
CA THR A 8 28.39 2.43 5.18
C THR A 8 28.43 2.35 3.66
N ALA A 9 29.64 2.35 3.07
CA ALA A 9 29.80 2.17 1.63
C ALA A 9 29.18 0.84 1.13
N ALA A 10 29.37 -0.24 1.90
CA ALA A 10 28.78 -1.55 1.62
C ALA A 10 27.24 -1.50 1.68
N SER A 11 26.66 -0.93 2.75
CA SER A 11 25.21 -0.79 2.90
C SER A 11 24.58 0.04 1.77
N ARG A 12 25.24 1.13 1.34
CA ARG A 12 24.82 1.91 0.17
C ARG A 12 24.86 1.10 -1.12
N SER A 13 25.92 0.33 -1.35
CA SER A 13 26.03 -0.54 -2.52
C SER A 13 24.90 -1.58 -2.54
N SER A 14 24.64 -2.24 -1.43
CA SER A 14 23.56 -3.22 -1.32
C SER A 14 22.19 -2.60 -1.57
N LEU A 15 21.87 -1.43 -0.98
CA LEU A 15 20.58 -0.78 -1.23
C LEU A 15 20.42 -0.30 -2.67
N ARG A 16 21.48 0.18 -3.33
CA ARG A 16 21.43 0.54 -4.76
C ARG A 16 21.09 -0.68 -5.62
N TYR A 17 21.69 -1.83 -5.31
CA TYR A 17 21.37 -3.08 -6.01
C TYR A 17 19.90 -3.48 -5.79
N LEU A 18 19.42 -3.51 -4.55
CA LEU A 18 18.03 -3.87 -4.22
C LEU A 18 16.99 -2.91 -4.82
N ALA A 19 17.34 -1.63 -4.98
CA ALA A 19 16.49 -0.64 -5.65
C ALA A 19 16.57 -0.72 -7.19
N GLY A 20 17.54 -1.44 -7.74
CA GLY A 20 17.79 -1.57 -9.18
C GLY A 20 16.84 -2.54 -9.87
N ALA A 21 16.75 -2.43 -11.20
CA ALA A 21 15.87 -3.24 -12.03
C ALA A 21 16.20 -4.74 -11.95
N ALA A 22 17.49 -5.11 -11.89
CA ALA A 22 17.91 -6.51 -11.84
C ALA A 22 17.36 -7.24 -10.59
N ALA A 23 17.50 -6.63 -9.41
CA ALA A 23 16.98 -7.22 -8.18
C ALA A 23 15.44 -7.27 -8.18
N GLN A 24 14.79 -6.19 -8.63
CA GLN A 24 13.32 -6.13 -8.68
C GLN A 24 12.73 -7.11 -9.70
N GLN A 25 13.39 -7.34 -10.84
CA GLN A 25 12.97 -8.34 -11.82
C GLN A 25 12.97 -9.75 -11.23
N SER A 26 13.99 -10.11 -10.44
CA SER A 26 14.02 -11.39 -9.73
C SER A 26 12.85 -11.52 -8.74
N TRP A 27 12.48 -10.45 -8.04
CA TRP A 27 11.36 -10.48 -7.09
C TRP A 27 10.00 -10.54 -7.77
N VAL A 28 9.80 -9.77 -8.84
CA VAL A 28 8.56 -9.80 -9.62
C VAL A 28 8.31 -11.20 -10.17
N ALA A 29 9.34 -11.87 -10.70
CA ALA A 29 9.23 -13.22 -11.24
C ALA A 29 8.83 -14.28 -10.20
N LEU A 30 9.12 -14.06 -8.91
CA LEU A 30 8.69 -14.94 -7.81
C LEU A 30 7.21 -14.74 -7.44
N GLY A 31 6.56 -13.67 -7.91
CA GLY A 31 5.18 -13.33 -7.58
C GLY A 31 4.99 -12.68 -6.21
N GLY A 32 3.79 -12.17 -5.95
CA GLY A 32 3.44 -11.47 -4.71
C GLY A 32 4.09 -10.07 -4.55
N PHE A 33 4.84 -9.63 -5.56
CA PHE A 33 5.51 -8.33 -5.59
C PHE A 33 5.31 -7.68 -6.96
N THR A 34 5.05 -6.37 -6.95
CA THR A 34 4.94 -5.55 -8.17
C THR A 34 6.01 -4.47 -8.13
N SER A 35 6.73 -4.31 -9.24
CA SER A 35 7.74 -3.27 -9.41
C SER A 35 7.13 -2.01 -10.02
N VAL A 36 7.47 -0.84 -9.47
CA VAL A 36 7.20 0.47 -10.09
C VAL A 36 8.39 0.98 -10.92
N ASN A 37 9.50 0.24 -10.94
CA ASN A 37 10.66 0.57 -11.75
C ASN A 37 10.35 0.23 -13.22
N ARG A 38 10.21 1.27 -14.05
CA ARG A 38 9.87 1.18 -15.48
C ARG A 38 10.92 0.47 -16.34
N SER A 39 12.11 0.21 -15.80
CA SER A 39 13.14 -0.59 -16.47
C SER A 39 12.97 -2.10 -16.24
N VAL A 40 12.04 -2.52 -15.37
CA VAL A 40 11.65 -3.93 -15.26
C VAL A 40 10.65 -4.23 -16.39
N PRO A 41 10.93 -5.20 -17.27
CA PRO A 41 10.03 -5.53 -18.36
C PRO A 41 8.74 -6.17 -17.81
N SER A 42 7.59 -5.84 -18.39
CA SER A 42 6.29 -6.43 -18.01
C SER A 42 6.20 -7.94 -18.28
N THR A 43 7.13 -8.50 -19.06
CA THR A 43 7.27 -9.95 -19.23
C THR A 43 7.83 -10.64 -17.99
N ALA A 44 8.36 -9.90 -17.01
CA ALA A 44 8.82 -10.46 -15.74
C ALA A 44 7.68 -10.87 -14.81
N ASP A 45 6.50 -10.27 -14.97
CA ASP A 45 5.31 -10.59 -14.17
C ASP A 45 4.85 -12.04 -14.46
N PRO A 46 4.62 -12.86 -13.41
CA PRO A 46 4.45 -14.31 -13.56
C PRO A 46 3.13 -14.72 -14.22
N ASP A 47 2.11 -13.85 -14.17
CA ASP A 47 0.77 -14.16 -14.65
C ASP A 47 0.04 -12.90 -15.18
N PRO A 48 -1.11 -13.07 -15.87
CA PRO A 48 -1.87 -11.95 -16.43
C PRO A 48 -2.44 -10.96 -15.39
N VAL A 49 -2.74 -11.41 -14.17
CA VAL A 49 -3.24 -10.56 -13.09
C VAL A 49 -2.10 -9.67 -12.60
N ALA A 50 -0.93 -10.24 -12.33
CA ALA A 50 0.27 -9.49 -11.96
C ALA A 50 0.63 -8.43 -13.01
N ARG A 51 0.64 -8.80 -14.30
CA ARG A 51 0.83 -7.84 -15.41
C ARG A 51 -0.17 -6.70 -15.41
N THR A 52 -1.43 -7.00 -15.12
CA THR A 52 -2.49 -5.98 -15.10
C THR A 52 -2.26 -4.99 -13.96
N VAL A 53 -1.87 -5.46 -12.78
CA VAL A 53 -1.55 -4.61 -11.63
C VAL A 53 -0.32 -3.75 -11.91
N THR A 54 0.76 -4.33 -12.45
CA THR A 54 1.98 -3.60 -12.84
C THR A 54 1.66 -2.48 -13.84
N ARG A 55 0.84 -2.77 -14.86
CA ARG A 55 0.40 -1.77 -15.84
C ARG A 55 -0.42 -0.66 -15.18
N GLN A 56 -1.42 -1.00 -14.37
CA GLN A 56 -2.22 0.00 -13.65
C GLN A 56 -1.36 0.93 -12.80
N LEU A 57 -0.35 0.40 -12.10
CA LEU A 57 0.52 1.19 -11.24
C LEU A 57 1.50 2.08 -12.02
N THR A 58 2.07 1.57 -13.12
CA THR A 58 3.10 2.30 -13.89
C THR A 58 2.54 3.35 -14.85
N GLU A 59 1.29 3.16 -15.30
CA GLU A 59 0.54 4.08 -16.17
C GLU A 59 -0.40 5.01 -15.39
N ALA A 60 -0.59 4.81 -14.09
CA ALA A 60 -1.47 5.65 -13.27
C ALA A 60 -1.07 7.13 -13.33
N THR A 61 -2.03 7.98 -13.71
CA THR A 61 -1.90 9.45 -13.63
C THR A 61 -2.31 9.99 -12.26
N VAL A 62 -3.10 9.21 -11.51
CA VAL A 62 -3.59 9.55 -10.18
C VAL A 62 -3.51 8.32 -9.30
N VAL A 63 -2.96 8.47 -8.10
CA VAL A 63 -2.98 7.46 -7.04
C VAL A 63 -3.96 7.93 -5.97
N ARG A 64 -4.89 7.05 -5.56
CA ARG A 64 -5.83 7.32 -4.48
C ARG A 64 -5.51 6.42 -3.30
N PHE A 65 -5.44 7.02 -2.14
CA PHE A 65 -5.32 6.30 -0.88
C PHE A 65 -6.71 6.01 -0.32
N GLY A 66 -6.85 4.89 0.39
CA GLY A 66 -8.09 4.56 1.07
C GLY A 66 -8.37 5.55 2.20
N ALA A 67 -9.64 5.66 2.60
CA ALA A 67 -10.02 6.56 3.70
C ALA A 67 -9.19 6.29 4.97
N GLY A 68 -8.95 5.01 5.30
CA GLY A 68 -8.13 4.62 6.44
C GLY A 68 -6.66 5.01 6.34
N ASP A 69 -6.08 5.12 5.15
CA ASP A 69 -4.67 5.49 4.96
C ASP A 69 -4.40 6.96 5.32
N SER A 70 -5.41 7.81 5.14
CA SER A 70 -5.34 9.26 5.42
C SER A 70 -5.75 9.63 6.85
N MET A 71 -6.17 8.66 7.66
CA MET A 71 -6.69 8.89 9.01
C MET A 71 -5.61 8.76 10.09
N PRO A 72 -5.67 9.54 11.19
CA PRO A 72 -4.89 9.25 12.39
C PRO A 72 -5.17 7.84 12.91
N ALA A 73 -4.17 7.20 13.53
CA ALA A 73 -4.26 5.78 13.88
C ALA A 73 -5.49 5.41 14.73
N ALA A 74 -5.92 6.28 15.65
CA ALA A 74 -7.13 6.06 16.44
C ALA A 74 -8.41 6.07 15.57
N VAL A 75 -8.51 7.04 14.66
CA VAL A 75 -9.63 7.19 13.74
C VAL A 75 -9.66 6.05 12.72
N GLN A 76 -8.51 5.64 12.19
CA GLN A 76 -8.41 4.50 11.26
C GLN A 76 -8.94 3.22 11.89
N ARG A 77 -8.59 2.93 13.15
CA ARG A 77 -9.09 1.74 13.86
C ARG A 77 -10.61 1.78 14.04
N ALA A 78 -11.15 2.93 14.42
CA ALA A 78 -12.60 3.11 14.56
C ALA A 78 -13.32 2.99 13.22
N TRP A 79 -12.76 3.57 12.15
CA TRP A 79 -13.29 3.45 10.79
C TRP A 79 -13.34 1.99 10.32
N TRP A 80 -12.29 1.20 10.55
CA TRP A 80 -12.28 -0.21 10.17
C TRP A 80 -13.40 -1.00 10.86
N ALA A 81 -13.56 -0.82 12.18
CA ALA A 81 -14.65 -1.44 12.93
C ALA A 81 -16.04 -0.99 12.42
N ALA A 82 -16.18 0.30 12.10
CA ALA A 82 -17.39 0.86 11.51
C ALA A 82 -17.74 0.24 10.16
N MET A 83 -16.78 0.04 9.26
CA MET A 83 -17.05 -0.61 7.95
C MET A 83 -17.56 -2.04 8.13
N LEU A 84 -16.99 -2.80 9.08
CA LEU A 84 -17.48 -4.15 9.40
C LEU A 84 -18.90 -4.13 9.99
N GLU A 85 -19.21 -3.16 10.83
CA GLU A 85 -20.55 -2.98 11.41
C GLU A 85 -21.59 -2.65 10.32
N LEU A 86 -21.26 -1.73 9.40
CA LEU A 86 -22.16 -1.33 8.32
C LEU A 86 -22.48 -2.47 7.36
N VAL A 87 -21.54 -3.38 7.10
CA VAL A 87 -21.80 -4.59 6.30
C VAL A 87 -22.81 -5.51 7.00
N ARG A 88 -22.75 -5.60 8.34
CA ARG A 88 -23.66 -6.47 9.14
C ARG A 88 -25.01 -5.82 9.40
N ALA A 89 -25.03 -4.52 9.65
CA ALA A 89 -26.20 -3.75 10.04
C ALA A 89 -26.19 -2.38 9.34
N PRO A 90 -26.59 -2.30 8.04
CA PRO A 90 -26.54 -1.06 7.28
C PRO A 90 -27.38 0.08 7.88
N GLY A 91 -28.40 -0.23 8.69
CA GLY A 91 -29.20 0.78 9.40
C GLY A 91 -28.48 1.51 10.55
N SER A 92 -27.27 1.07 10.92
CA SER A 92 -26.47 1.66 12.01
C SER A 92 -25.73 2.94 11.61
N VAL A 93 -25.82 3.40 10.36
CA VAL A 93 -25.10 4.58 9.83
C VAL A 93 -25.13 5.78 10.79
N PRO A 94 -26.29 6.22 11.35
CA PRO A 94 -26.29 7.39 12.24
C PRO A 94 -25.44 7.19 13.50
N ALA A 95 -25.53 6.02 14.13
CA ALA A 95 -24.76 5.69 15.33
C ALA A 95 -23.26 5.55 15.02
N VAL A 96 -22.92 4.93 13.89
CA VAL A 96 -21.55 4.81 13.38
C VAL A 96 -20.93 6.17 13.15
N LEU A 97 -21.64 7.08 12.47
CA LEU A 97 -21.15 8.43 12.17
C LEU A 97 -20.93 9.26 13.44
N LEU A 98 -21.84 9.18 14.40
CA LEU A 98 -21.71 9.88 15.68
C LEU A 98 -20.42 9.44 16.40
N ARG A 99 -20.26 8.12 16.61
CA ARG A 99 -19.07 7.55 17.27
C ARG A 99 -17.78 7.88 16.53
N MET A 100 -17.79 7.83 15.19
CA MET A 100 -16.61 8.21 14.40
C MET A 100 -16.22 9.68 14.59
N THR A 101 -17.21 10.57 14.70
CA THR A 101 -16.99 12.01 14.93
C THR A 101 -16.39 12.25 16.32
N GLU A 102 -16.86 11.55 17.34
CA GLU A 102 -16.30 11.62 18.70
C GLU A 102 -14.84 11.14 18.75
N VAL A 103 -14.52 10.02 18.09
CA VAL A 103 -13.14 9.50 18.02
C VAL A 103 -12.23 10.47 17.26
N ALA A 104 -12.71 11.08 16.18
CA ALA A 104 -11.96 12.08 15.44
C ALA A 104 -11.68 13.33 16.31
N ALA A 105 -12.68 13.83 17.02
CA ALA A 105 -12.52 14.97 17.92
C ALA A 105 -11.50 14.71 19.03
N ALA A 106 -11.46 13.49 19.58
CA ALA A 106 -10.51 13.09 20.62
C ALA A 106 -9.09 12.78 20.12
N ALA A 107 -8.88 12.70 18.80
CA ALA A 107 -7.58 12.40 18.19
C ALA A 107 -6.78 13.66 17.82
N HIS A 108 -7.28 14.85 18.18
CA HIS A 108 -6.65 16.15 17.98
C HIS A 108 -5.88 16.62 19.22
#